data_AF-A0A1B4LIC3-F1
#
_entry.id   AF-A0A1B4LIC3-F1
#
_cell.length_a   1.000
_cell.length_b   1.000
_cell.length_c   1.000
_cell.angle_alpha   90.00
_cell.angle_beta   90.00
_cell.angle_gamma   90.00
#
_symmetry.space_group_name_H-M   'P 1'
#
loop_
_entity.id
_entity.type
_entity.pdbx_description
1 polymer ?
#
loop_
_entity_poly.entity_id
_entity_poly.type
_entity_poly.pdbx_seq_one_letter_code
_entity_poly.pdbx_strand_id
1 'polypeptide(L)'
;METSEHPQARRRVRRAWAACIAMLCVGWSALSFGADGAAALLDRYHSLGEQLKHNAFHRPLYLESSEASSSLKGDIYAVVDYPFALVNGRLNDPARGPANWCDVLILHLNTKYCHASAGSGGPVLDVNLGRKIEQKLSDTYRVQFRYRVAAATPDYFQVDLSADSGPMSTKDYRIALEAIPVGDTRTFLHLTYAYGFGTMGRMAMKAYLGTIGRDKVGFTPASGASAGEPQYVGGVRGLLERNTMRYYLAIDAYLGTLDKPLDQRLARWFDATEQYPQQLHEVDRAAYLQMKAKEIQRQQAAR
;
A
#
# COMPACT_ATOMS: atom_id res chain seq x y z
N MET A 1 17.12 53.28 51.98
CA MET A 1 16.35 53.57 50.76
C MET A 1 16.27 52.26 49.99
N GLU A 2 15.21 51.50 50.25
CA GLU A 2 14.99 50.13 49.75
C GLU A 2 14.76 50.13 48.24
N THR A 3 15.51 49.29 47.52
CA THR A 3 15.24 48.98 46.11
C THR A 3 14.27 47.81 46.05
N SER A 4 13.03 48.09 45.64
CA SER A 4 11.98 47.09 45.39
C SER A 4 12.32 46.24 44.15
N GLU A 5 12.70 44.97 44.32
CA GLU A 5 12.72 44.02 43.21
C GLU A 5 11.29 43.68 42.77
N HIS A 6 10.94 44.00 41.52
CA HIS A 6 9.63 43.75 40.93
C HIS A 6 9.40 42.24 40.64
N PRO A 7 8.43 41.56 41.29
CA PRO A 7 8.17 40.13 41.13
C PRO A 7 7.58 39.73 39.77
N GLN A 8 7.17 40.70 38.94
CA GLN A 8 6.58 40.45 37.62
C GLN A 8 7.62 40.07 36.54
N ALA A 9 8.87 40.52 36.66
CA ALA A 9 9.92 40.23 35.67
C ALA A 9 10.37 38.75 35.69
N ARG A 10 10.54 38.16 36.90
CA ARG A 10 10.90 36.74 37.07
C ARG A 10 9.84 35.77 36.54
N ARG A 11 8.55 36.18 36.53
CA ARG A 11 7.43 35.37 36.03
C ARG A 11 7.37 35.30 34.50
N ARG A 12 7.78 36.36 33.80
CA ARG A 12 7.83 36.39 32.32
C ARG A 12 9.00 35.57 31.77
N VAL A 13 10.16 35.63 32.41
CA VAL A 13 11.34 34.83 32.02
C VAL A 13 11.08 33.32 32.21
N ARG A 14 10.46 32.91 33.34
CA ARG A 14 10.08 31.50 33.56
C ARG A 14 9.06 30.96 32.55
N ARG A 15 8.13 31.80 32.05
CA ARG A 15 7.16 31.41 31.02
C ARG A 15 7.79 31.29 29.63
N ALA A 16 8.77 32.13 29.31
CA ALA A 16 9.53 32.04 28.06
C ALA A 16 10.40 30.77 28.02
N TRP A 17 11.03 30.39 29.13
CA TRP A 17 11.83 29.17 29.23
C TRP A 17 10.98 27.88 29.16
N ALA A 18 9.80 27.88 29.77
CA ALA A 18 8.86 26.76 29.66
C ALA A 18 8.30 26.57 28.23
N ALA A 19 8.11 27.67 27.49
CA ALA A 19 7.69 27.62 26.08
C ALA A 19 8.79 27.09 25.15
N CYS A 20 10.06 27.42 25.39
CA CYS A 20 11.19 26.88 24.62
C CYS A 20 11.42 25.37 24.86
N ILE A 21 11.25 24.88 26.09
CA ILE A 21 11.39 23.44 26.40
C ILE A 21 10.24 22.62 25.79
N ALA A 22 9.01 23.14 25.82
CA ALA A 22 7.86 22.47 25.19
C ALA A 22 8.00 22.40 23.66
N MET A 23 8.63 23.39 23.02
CA MET A 23 8.90 23.37 21.57
C MET A 23 10.01 22.39 21.18
N LEU A 24 11.02 22.16 22.03
CA LEU A 24 12.06 21.16 21.76
C LEU A 24 11.55 19.72 21.93
N CYS A 25 10.65 19.44 22.88
CA CYS A 25 10.17 18.07 23.11
C CYS A 25 9.21 17.57 22.01
N VAL A 26 8.44 18.46 21.36
CA VAL A 26 7.51 18.06 20.28
C VAL A 26 8.26 17.76 18.97
N GLY A 27 9.41 18.39 18.72
CA GLY A 27 10.24 18.11 17.55
C GLY A 27 10.97 16.76 17.61
N TRP A 28 11.29 16.26 18.81
CA TRP A 28 12.04 15.01 18.96
C TRP A 28 11.19 13.77 18.71
N SER A 29 9.92 13.77 19.10
CA SER A 29 9.08 12.56 19.01
C SER A 29 8.85 12.12 17.57
N ALA A 30 8.65 13.04 16.62
CA ALA A 30 8.45 12.70 15.21
C ALA A 30 9.73 12.20 14.51
N LEU A 31 10.90 12.71 14.92
CA LEU A 31 12.19 12.30 14.37
C LEU A 31 12.59 10.89 14.85
N SER A 32 12.28 10.53 16.10
CA SER A 32 12.60 9.20 16.64
C SER A 32 11.82 8.06 15.95
N PHE A 33 10.51 8.23 15.71
CA PHE A 33 9.72 7.19 15.04
C PHE A 33 10.17 6.92 13.59
N GLY A 34 10.62 7.97 12.87
CA GLY A 34 11.14 7.82 11.52
C GLY A 34 12.51 7.12 11.48
N ALA A 35 13.40 7.45 12.41
CA ALA A 35 14.73 6.85 12.50
C ALA A 35 14.66 5.34 12.83
N ASP A 36 13.77 4.95 13.75
CA ASP A 36 13.58 3.54 14.12
C ASP A 36 13.00 2.72 12.96
N GLY A 37 12.04 3.28 12.21
CA GLY A 37 11.46 2.64 11.02
C GLY A 37 12.46 2.47 9.88
N ALA A 38 13.26 3.52 9.60
CA ALA A 38 14.31 3.48 8.59
C ALA A 38 15.36 2.40 8.89
N ALA A 39 15.84 2.34 10.14
CA ALA A 39 16.82 1.35 10.58
C ALA A 39 16.27 -0.09 10.47
N ALA A 40 15.03 -0.32 10.93
CA ALA A 40 14.39 -1.62 10.83
C ALA A 40 14.20 -2.07 9.37
N LEU A 41 13.84 -1.16 8.47
CA LEU A 41 13.67 -1.47 7.05
C LEU A 41 15.02 -1.76 6.37
N LEU A 42 16.09 -1.06 6.77
CA LEU A 42 17.44 -1.31 6.28
C LEU A 42 17.99 -2.66 6.75
N ASP A 43 17.77 -3.01 8.03
CA ASP A 43 18.12 -4.33 8.55
C ASP A 43 17.37 -5.44 7.81
N ARG A 44 16.08 -5.21 7.50
CA ARG A 44 15.28 -6.14 6.72
C ARG A 44 15.83 -6.30 5.29
N TYR A 45 16.24 -5.21 4.63
CA TYR A 45 16.89 -5.27 3.32
C TYR A 45 18.16 -6.15 3.35
N HIS A 46 19.04 -5.94 4.34
CA HIS A 46 20.24 -6.76 4.49
C HIS A 46 19.92 -8.24 4.74
N SER A 47 18.92 -8.53 5.59
CA SER A 47 18.52 -9.91 5.92
C SER A 47 17.96 -10.70 4.72
N LEU A 48 17.38 -10.00 3.74
CA LEU A 48 16.78 -10.60 2.54
C LEU A 48 17.76 -10.70 1.36
N GLY A 49 19.04 -10.36 1.55
CA GLY A 49 20.00 -10.13 0.46
C GLY A 49 20.06 -11.22 -0.61
N GLU A 50 20.06 -12.50 -0.22
CA GLU A 50 20.07 -13.60 -1.20
C GLU A 50 18.68 -13.89 -1.78
N GLN A 51 17.60 -13.82 -0.98
CA GLN A 51 16.25 -14.01 -1.50
C GLN A 51 15.85 -12.92 -2.51
N LEU A 52 16.34 -11.69 -2.36
CA LEU A 52 16.12 -10.62 -3.33
C LEU A 52 16.87 -10.90 -4.64
N LYS A 53 18.05 -11.51 -4.61
CA LYS A 53 18.80 -11.82 -5.85
C LYS A 53 18.28 -13.08 -6.54
N HIS A 54 17.90 -14.08 -5.76
CA HIS A 54 17.59 -15.42 -6.23
C HIS A 54 16.21 -15.86 -5.74
N ASN A 55 15.20 -15.71 -6.59
CA ASN A 55 13.82 -16.10 -6.29
C ASN A 55 13.04 -16.46 -7.56
N ALA A 56 11.87 -17.05 -7.37
CA ALA A 56 10.97 -17.47 -8.43
C ALA A 56 10.20 -16.31 -9.11
N PHE A 57 10.34 -15.07 -8.62
CA PHE A 57 9.69 -13.90 -9.21
C PHE A 57 10.52 -13.29 -10.36
N HIS A 58 11.78 -13.71 -10.52
CA HIS A 58 12.72 -13.14 -11.50
C HIS A 58 12.85 -11.62 -11.39
N ARG A 59 12.74 -11.10 -10.16
CA ARG A 59 12.87 -9.68 -9.82
C ARG A 59 13.30 -9.57 -8.35
N PRO A 60 13.86 -8.43 -7.91
CA PRO A 60 14.30 -8.28 -6.53
C PRO A 60 13.13 -8.07 -5.58
N LEU A 61 12.45 -9.17 -5.27
CA LEU A 61 11.22 -9.21 -4.50
C LEU A 61 11.19 -10.42 -3.57
N TYR A 62 10.71 -10.18 -2.36
CA TYR A 62 10.36 -11.20 -1.39
C TYR A 62 8.91 -10.98 -0.92
N LEU A 63 8.12 -12.04 -0.93
CA LEU A 63 6.73 -12.03 -0.48
C LEU A 63 6.60 -12.94 0.74
N GLU A 64 5.97 -12.41 1.79
CA GLU A 64 5.56 -13.21 2.93
C GLU A 64 4.11 -12.93 3.30
N SER A 65 3.46 -13.91 3.89
CA SER A 65 2.05 -13.77 4.24
C SER A 65 1.72 -14.60 5.47
N SER A 66 0.80 -14.09 6.27
CA SER A 66 0.33 -14.74 7.49
C SER A 66 -1.20 -14.69 7.57
N GLU A 67 -1.76 -15.79 8.07
CA GLU A 67 -3.17 -15.91 8.42
C GLU A 67 -3.29 -16.15 9.92
N ALA A 68 -3.93 -15.20 10.61
CA ALA A 68 -4.33 -15.36 12.00
C ALA A 68 -5.83 -15.68 12.08
N SER A 69 -6.34 -15.90 13.28
CA SER A 69 -7.75 -16.28 13.47
C SER A 69 -8.72 -15.26 12.87
N SER A 70 -8.44 -13.96 12.98
CA SER A 70 -9.35 -12.88 12.55
C SER A 70 -8.69 -11.85 11.64
N SER A 71 -7.48 -12.12 11.13
CA SER A 71 -6.75 -11.19 10.26
C SER A 71 -5.87 -11.89 9.23
N LEU A 72 -5.67 -11.21 8.11
CA LEU A 72 -4.76 -11.57 7.04
C LEU A 72 -3.76 -10.43 6.86
N LYS A 73 -2.50 -10.79 6.62
CA LYS A 73 -1.42 -9.83 6.38
C LYS A 73 -0.48 -10.38 5.33
N GLY A 74 -0.29 -9.64 4.24
CA GLY A 74 0.68 -9.98 3.19
C GLY A 74 1.63 -8.82 3.00
N ASP A 75 2.93 -9.10 3.03
CA ASP A 75 4.00 -8.14 2.86
C ASP A 75 4.77 -8.45 1.57
N ILE A 76 5.16 -7.40 0.87
CA ILE A 76 6.15 -7.45 -0.22
C ILE A 76 7.29 -6.53 0.13
N TYR A 77 8.49 -7.07 0.07
CA TYR A 77 9.74 -6.34 0.14
C TYR A 77 10.36 -6.35 -1.25
N ALA A 78 10.63 -5.20 -1.82
CA ALA A 78 11.12 -5.14 -3.20
C ALA A 78 12.11 -4.01 -3.42
N VAL A 79 13.13 -4.26 -4.25
CA VAL A 79 13.98 -3.19 -4.79
C VAL A 79 13.35 -2.71 -6.09
N VAL A 80 13.23 -1.40 -6.25
CA VAL A 80 12.79 -0.78 -7.50
C VAL A 80 13.89 0.13 -8.04
N ASP A 81 14.05 0.14 -9.36
CA ASP A 81 15.10 0.89 -10.06
C ASP A 81 14.72 2.36 -10.29
N TYR A 82 14.21 2.99 -9.24
CA TYR A 82 13.87 4.42 -9.20
C TYR A 82 14.56 5.10 -8.01
N PRO A 83 15.11 6.33 -8.20
CA PRO A 83 15.70 7.09 -7.09
C PRO A 83 14.69 7.39 -5.98
N PHE A 84 15.12 7.31 -4.72
CA PHE A 84 14.25 7.53 -3.56
C PHE A 84 13.50 8.86 -3.60
N ALA A 85 14.17 9.94 -4.00
CA ALA A 85 13.55 11.26 -4.11
C ALA A 85 12.32 11.27 -5.06
N LEU A 86 12.39 10.52 -6.16
CA LEU A 86 11.27 10.37 -7.10
C LEU A 86 10.14 9.56 -6.47
N VAL A 87 10.45 8.44 -5.81
CA VAL A 87 9.43 7.60 -5.15
C VAL A 87 8.73 8.39 -4.03
N ASN A 88 9.50 9.02 -3.16
CA ASN A 88 9.02 9.87 -2.07
C ASN A 88 8.14 11.02 -2.60
N GLY A 89 8.62 11.79 -3.57
CA GLY A 89 7.88 12.91 -4.15
C GLY A 89 6.60 12.51 -4.90
N ARG A 90 6.41 11.23 -5.24
CA ARG A 90 5.17 10.75 -5.87
C ARG A 90 4.21 10.13 -4.86
N LEU A 91 4.70 9.31 -3.94
CA LEU A 91 3.84 8.48 -3.10
C LEU A 91 3.61 9.05 -1.70
N ASN A 92 4.41 10.03 -1.27
CA ASN A 92 4.34 10.68 0.04
C ASN A 92 4.03 12.20 -0.04
N ASP A 93 3.79 12.74 -1.23
CA ASP A 93 3.48 14.18 -1.37
C ASP A 93 2.17 14.54 -0.63
N PRO A 94 2.16 15.54 0.27
CA PRO A 94 0.98 15.84 1.07
C PRO A 94 -0.20 16.40 0.26
N ALA A 95 0.04 17.01 -0.89
CA ALA A 95 -0.98 17.62 -1.74
C ALA A 95 -1.40 16.71 -2.91
N ARG A 96 -0.43 16.03 -3.52
CA ARG A 96 -0.59 15.21 -4.72
C ARG A 96 -0.59 13.72 -4.41
N GLY A 97 -0.01 13.29 -3.28
CA GLY A 97 0.09 11.89 -2.86
C GLY A 97 -1.27 11.18 -2.89
N PRO A 98 -2.34 11.73 -2.27
CA PRO A 98 -3.66 11.12 -2.36
C PRO A 98 -4.12 10.87 -3.81
N ALA A 99 -4.01 11.87 -4.70
CA ALA A 99 -4.39 11.71 -6.10
C ALA A 99 -3.48 10.71 -6.84
N ASN A 100 -2.18 10.69 -6.55
CA ASN A 100 -1.22 9.74 -7.12
C ASN A 100 -1.53 8.30 -6.67
N TRP A 101 -1.94 8.10 -5.42
CA TRP A 101 -2.42 6.80 -4.94
C TRP A 101 -3.68 6.35 -5.68
N CYS A 102 -4.58 7.27 -6.06
CA CYS A 102 -5.68 6.90 -6.94
C CYS A 102 -5.23 6.48 -8.34
N ASP A 103 -4.20 7.09 -8.90
CA ASP A 103 -3.61 6.68 -10.18
C ASP A 103 -2.91 5.31 -10.09
N VAL A 104 -2.47 4.89 -8.89
CA VAL A 104 -1.98 3.54 -8.61
C VAL A 104 -3.15 2.56 -8.46
N LEU A 105 -4.10 2.86 -7.57
CA LEU A 105 -5.18 1.94 -7.19
C LEU A 105 -6.12 1.62 -8.36
N ILE A 106 -6.32 2.57 -9.29
CA ILE A 106 -7.18 2.36 -10.46
C ILE A 106 -6.65 1.29 -11.41
N LEU A 107 -5.36 0.96 -11.37
CA LEU A 107 -4.77 -0.09 -12.20
C LEU A 107 -5.30 -1.47 -11.82
N HIS A 108 -5.63 -1.67 -10.54
CA HIS A 108 -6.13 -2.95 -10.03
C HIS A 108 -7.49 -3.32 -10.65
N LEU A 109 -7.63 -4.55 -11.15
CA LEU A 109 -8.82 -5.04 -11.87
C LEU A 109 -10.16 -4.88 -11.11
N ASN A 110 -10.11 -4.88 -9.77
CA ASN A 110 -11.28 -4.69 -8.91
C ASN A 110 -11.59 -3.22 -8.56
N THR A 111 -10.69 -2.26 -8.80
CA THR A 111 -10.96 -0.85 -8.54
C THR A 111 -11.72 -0.24 -9.71
N LYS A 112 -12.91 0.32 -9.45
CA LYS A 112 -13.83 0.87 -10.47
C LYS A 112 -13.85 2.38 -10.54
N TYR A 113 -13.31 3.00 -9.50
CA TYR A 113 -13.18 4.43 -9.34
C TYR A 113 -12.26 4.68 -8.15
N CYS A 114 -11.42 5.70 -8.25
CA CYS A 114 -10.73 6.27 -7.11
C CYS A 114 -10.69 7.79 -7.23
N HIS A 115 -11.05 8.50 -6.19
CA HIS A 115 -10.89 9.95 -6.15
C HIS A 115 -10.36 10.40 -4.80
N ALA A 116 -9.38 11.29 -4.82
CA ALA A 116 -8.87 11.91 -3.61
C ALA A 116 -9.75 13.11 -3.25
N SER A 117 -10.26 13.14 -2.04
CA SER A 117 -11.10 14.22 -1.53
C SER A 117 -10.61 14.67 -0.15
N ALA A 118 -11.06 15.84 0.29
CA ALA A 118 -10.82 16.32 1.64
C ALA A 118 -11.84 15.70 2.60
N GLY A 119 -11.38 15.01 3.64
CA GLY A 119 -12.20 14.53 4.74
C GLY A 119 -12.05 15.40 5.99
N SER A 120 -12.94 15.20 6.98
CA SER A 120 -12.91 15.93 8.25
C SER A 120 -11.65 15.68 9.09
N GLY A 121 -10.95 14.57 8.84
CA GLY A 121 -9.72 14.16 9.54
C GLY A 121 -8.47 14.13 8.66
N GLY A 122 -8.50 14.78 7.49
CA GLY A 122 -7.40 14.75 6.52
C GLY A 122 -7.83 14.22 5.14
N PRO A 123 -6.90 14.10 4.20
CA PRO A 123 -7.19 13.58 2.86
C PRO A 123 -7.72 12.14 2.92
N VAL A 124 -8.70 11.84 2.08
CA VAL A 124 -9.28 10.51 1.93
C VAL A 124 -9.30 10.10 0.46
N LEU A 125 -9.34 8.79 0.21
CA LEU A 125 -9.51 8.19 -1.10
C LEU A 125 -10.86 7.50 -1.13
N ASP A 126 -11.77 8.03 -1.94
CA ASP A 126 -13.06 7.40 -2.23
C ASP A 126 -12.86 6.34 -3.31
N VAL A 127 -12.87 5.07 -2.92
CA VAL A 127 -12.57 3.93 -3.79
C VAL A 127 -13.81 3.06 -3.96
N ASN A 128 -14.17 2.76 -5.20
CA ASN A 128 -15.23 1.78 -5.47
C ASN A 128 -14.62 0.46 -5.90
N LEU A 129 -14.92 -0.60 -5.14
CA LEU A 129 -14.48 -1.97 -5.39
C LEU A 129 -15.59 -2.77 -6.05
N GLY A 130 -15.24 -3.50 -7.11
CA GLY A 130 -16.16 -4.30 -7.90
C GLY A 130 -15.57 -5.62 -8.40
N ARG A 131 -16.32 -6.30 -9.24
CA ARG A 131 -15.99 -7.50 -10.00
C ARG A 131 -15.02 -7.18 -11.14
N LYS A 132 -14.51 -8.20 -11.83
CA LYS A 132 -13.49 -8.08 -12.90
C LYS A 132 -14.11 -7.71 -14.26
N ILE A 133 -15.18 -6.93 -14.24
CA ILE A 133 -15.96 -6.50 -15.40
C ILE A 133 -16.29 -5.00 -15.26
N GLU A 134 -16.77 -4.40 -16.34
CA GLU A 134 -17.35 -3.06 -16.28
C GLU A 134 -18.59 -3.04 -15.38
N GLN A 135 -18.68 -2.03 -14.49
CA GLN A 135 -19.81 -1.85 -13.58
C GLN A 135 -20.15 -0.37 -13.39
N LYS A 136 -21.43 -0.14 -13.11
CA LYS A 136 -21.92 1.14 -12.57
C LYS A 136 -21.46 1.28 -11.12
N LEU A 137 -21.20 2.51 -10.68
CA LEU A 137 -20.77 2.77 -9.30
C LEU A 137 -21.82 2.36 -8.26
N SER A 138 -23.10 2.41 -8.59
CA SER A 138 -24.19 1.92 -7.73
C SER A 138 -24.09 0.43 -7.41
N ASP A 139 -23.42 -0.34 -8.27
CA ASP A 139 -23.34 -1.81 -8.18
C ASP A 139 -21.99 -2.26 -7.59
N THR A 140 -21.28 -1.33 -6.94
CA THR A 140 -19.96 -1.51 -6.37
C THR A 140 -19.97 -1.21 -4.89
N TYR A 141 -18.96 -1.70 -4.17
CA TYR A 141 -18.79 -1.40 -2.76
C TYR A 141 -17.86 -0.20 -2.60
N ARG A 142 -18.34 0.87 -1.96
CA ARG A 142 -17.52 2.05 -1.67
C ARG A 142 -16.72 1.84 -0.38
N VAL A 143 -15.42 2.08 -0.46
CA VAL A 143 -14.47 2.13 0.67
C VAL A 143 -13.89 3.53 0.69
N GLN A 144 -13.77 4.13 1.88
CA GLN A 144 -13.06 5.38 2.06
C GLN A 144 -11.77 5.10 2.82
N PHE A 145 -10.63 5.21 2.14
CA PHE A 145 -9.34 5.09 2.80
C PHE A 145 -8.88 6.45 3.32
N ARG A 146 -8.57 6.54 4.60
CA ARG A 146 -7.84 7.69 5.17
C ARG A 146 -6.39 7.61 4.75
N TYR A 147 -5.90 8.65 4.11
CA TYR A 147 -4.49 8.80 3.76
C TYR A 147 -3.74 9.45 4.91
N ARG A 148 -2.64 8.83 5.34
CA ARG A 148 -1.78 9.37 6.41
C ARG A 148 -0.31 9.18 6.06
N VAL A 149 0.45 10.27 6.15
CA VAL A 149 1.91 10.19 6.23
C VAL A 149 2.27 9.88 7.68
N ALA A 150 2.72 8.66 7.95
CA ALA A 150 3.05 8.21 9.31
C ALA A 150 4.43 8.72 9.75
N ALA A 151 5.38 8.77 8.82
CA ALA A 151 6.72 9.30 9.03
C ALA A 151 7.30 9.78 7.69
N ALA A 152 8.14 10.82 7.73
CA ALA A 152 8.88 11.30 6.57
C ALA A 152 10.18 11.97 7.02
N THR A 153 11.31 11.47 6.53
CA THR A 153 12.66 12.02 6.68
C THR A 153 13.29 12.13 5.28
N PRO A 154 14.50 12.72 5.13
CA PRO A 154 15.17 12.79 3.83
C PRO A 154 15.48 11.44 3.17
N ASP A 155 15.51 10.35 3.95
CA ASP A 155 15.92 8.99 3.57
C ASP A 155 14.90 7.91 3.94
N TYR A 156 13.74 8.29 4.47
CA TYR A 156 12.67 7.36 4.81
C TYR A 156 11.30 8.00 4.67
N PHE A 157 10.32 7.23 4.22
CA PHE A 157 8.92 7.61 4.44
C PHE A 157 8.06 6.40 4.72
N GLN A 158 6.92 6.65 5.37
CA GLN A 158 5.83 5.70 5.50
C GLN A 158 4.50 6.41 5.21
N VAL A 159 3.73 5.81 4.31
CA VAL A 159 2.34 6.21 4.01
C VAL A 159 1.41 5.06 4.33
N ASP A 160 0.33 5.35 5.07
CA ASP A 160 -0.74 4.41 5.36
C ASP A 160 -2.05 4.85 4.69
N LEU A 161 -2.72 3.91 4.03
CA LEU A 161 -4.12 3.99 3.62
C LEU A 161 -4.92 3.06 4.53
N SER A 162 -5.85 3.60 5.31
CA SER A 162 -6.65 2.80 6.26
C SER A 162 -8.15 2.96 6.08
N ALA A 163 -8.90 1.88 6.21
CA ALA A 163 -10.37 1.91 6.21
C ALA A 163 -10.93 0.96 7.26
N ASP A 164 -11.94 1.40 8.01
CA ASP A 164 -12.49 0.62 9.13
C ASP A 164 -13.32 -0.57 8.65
N SER A 165 -13.92 -0.46 7.47
CA SER A 165 -14.80 -1.47 6.88
C SER A 165 -14.50 -1.69 5.39
N GLY A 166 -14.83 -2.88 4.92
CA GLY A 166 -14.78 -3.22 3.51
C GLY A 166 -15.83 -4.25 3.11
N PRO A 167 -15.77 -4.75 1.85
CA PRO A 167 -16.76 -5.66 1.30
C PRO A 167 -16.91 -6.93 2.15
N MET A 168 -18.12 -7.52 2.17
CA MET A 168 -18.35 -8.85 2.76
C MET A 168 -17.98 -8.97 4.25
N SER A 169 -18.23 -7.92 5.05
CA SER A 169 -17.94 -7.88 6.51
C SER A 169 -16.45 -8.03 6.86
N THR A 170 -15.58 -7.58 5.97
CA THR A 170 -14.16 -7.34 6.25
C THR A 170 -13.98 -5.97 6.89
N LYS A 171 -12.87 -5.78 7.60
CA LYS A 171 -12.63 -4.59 8.42
C LYS A 171 -11.15 -4.31 8.59
N ASP A 172 -10.82 -3.18 9.22
CA ASP A 172 -9.45 -2.85 9.63
C ASP A 172 -8.46 -2.94 8.44
N TYR A 173 -8.87 -2.46 7.27
CA TYR A 173 -8.05 -2.47 6.06
C TYR A 173 -6.84 -1.57 6.22
N ARG A 174 -5.70 -2.07 5.76
CA ARG A 174 -4.45 -1.32 5.71
C ARG A 174 -3.70 -1.64 4.42
N ILE A 175 -3.38 -0.60 3.65
CA ILE A 175 -2.32 -0.61 2.63
C ILE A 175 -1.25 0.35 3.16
N ALA A 176 -0.07 -0.16 3.49
CA ALA A 176 1.04 0.66 3.98
C ALA A 176 2.24 0.52 3.05
N LEU A 177 2.88 1.64 2.74
CA LEU A 177 4.12 1.66 1.97
C LEU A 177 5.20 2.40 2.74
N GLU A 178 6.31 1.71 2.98
CA GLU A 178 7.53 2.25 3.57
C GLU A 178 8.65 2.16 2.55
N ALA A 179 9.59 3.11 2.58
CA ALA A 179 10.70 3.10 1.63
C ALA A 179 11.98 3.73 2.20
N ILE A 180 13.12 3.21 1.75
CA ILE A 180 14.47 3.77 1.98
C ILE A 180 15.31 3.74 0.69
N PRO A 181 16.31 4.62 0.51
CA PRO A 181 17.29 4.49 -0.56
C PRO A 181 18.21 3.29 -0.35
N VAL A 182 18.57 2.57 -1.42
CA VAL A 182 19.56 1.47 -1.42
C VAL A 182 20.59 1.66 -2.54
N GLY A 183 21.24 2.83 -2.49
CA GLY A 183 22.09 3.40 -3.53
C GLY A 183 21.44 4.60 -4.21
N ASP A 184 22.12 5.17 -5.20
CA ASP A 184 21.71 6.46 -5.78
C ASP A 184 20.48 6.35 -6.69
N THR A 185 20.28 5.19 -7.32
CA THR A 185 19.25 4.98 -8.35
C THR A 185 18.15 4.01 -7.92
N ARG A 186 18.22 3.47 -6.71
CA ARG A 186 17.33 2.38 -6.26
C ARG A 186 16.69 2.69 -4.92
N THR A 187 15.48 2.19 -4.77
CA THR A 187 14.68 2.30 -3.55
C THR A 187 14.27 0.91 -3.09
N PHE A 188 14.41 0.64 -1.80
CA PHE A 188 13.83 -0.55 -1.19
C PHE A 188 12.48 -0.20 -0.59
N LEU A 189 11.46 -0.94 -1.01
CA LEU A 189 10.06 -0.78 -0.62
C LEU A 189 9.65 -1.90 0.32
N HIS A 190 8.82 -1.58 1.28
CA HIS A 190 8.00 -2.52 2.02
C HIS A 190 6.52 -2.15 1.86
N LEU A 191 5.76 -3.02 1.22
CA LEU A 191 4.31 -2.89 1.03
C LEU A 191 3.60 -3.91 1.90
N THR A 192 2.77 -3.43 2.83
CA THR A 192 1.82 -4.28 3.57
C THR A 192 0.42 -4.12 3.00
N TYR A 193 -0.27 -5.25 2.75
CA TYR A 193 -1.71 -5.31 2.54
C TYR A 193 -2.33 -6.22 3.61
N ALA A 194 -3.24 -5.67 4.42
CA ALA A 194 -3.84 -6.37 5.53
C ALA A 194 -5.32 -6.01 5.71
N TYR A 195 -6.07 -6.96 6.25
CA TYR A 195 -7.45 -6.73 6.68
C TYR A 195 -7.89 -7.79 7.69
N GLY A 196 -8.83 -7.39 8.54
CA GLY A 196 -9.54 -8.25 9.48
C GLY A 196 -10.84 -8.80 8.93
N PHE A 197 -11.33 -9.87 9.55
CA PHE A 197 -12.66 -10.43 9.29
C PHE A 197 -13.27 -11.00 10.58
N GLY A 198 -14.59 -10.84 10.71
CA GLY A 198 -15.35 -11.43 11.81
C GLY A 198 -15.67 -12.92 11.59
N THR A 199 -16.37 -13.53 12.54
CA THR A 199 -16.85 -14.92 12.44
C THR A 199 -17.73 -15.14 11.20
N MET A 200 -18.63 -14.19 10.91
CA MET A 200 -19.46 -14.22 9.71
C MET A 200 -18.62 -14.06 8.42
N GLY A 201 -17.63 -13.17 8.42
CA GLY A 201 -16.69 -13.03 7.31
C GLY A 201 -15.89 -14.32 7.05
N ARG A 202 -15.48 -15.03 8.11
CA ARG A 202 -14.81 -16.33 8.00
C ARG A 202 -15.68 -17.38 7.31
N MET A 203 -16.97 -17.46 7.68
CA MET A 203 -17.91 -18.40 7.06
C MET A 203 -18.17 -18.07 5.59
N ALA A 204 -18.42 -16.79 5.27
CA ALA A 204 -18.58 -16.33 3.89
C ALA A 204 -17.34 -16.64 3.03
N MET A 205 -16.15 -16.46 3.61
CA MET A 205 -14.89 -16.75 2.94
C MET A 205 -14.70 -18.25 2.68
N LYS A 206 -15.04 -19.11 3.64
CA LYS A 206 -15.06 -20.58 3.43
C LYS A 206 -16.02 -20.98 2.31
N ALA A 207 -17.21 -20.39 2.27
CA ALA A 207 -18.19 -20.66 1.21
C ALA A 207 -17.68 -20.22 -0.18
N TYR A 208 -17.06 -19.03 -0.28
CA TYR A 208 -16.44 -18.55 -1.52
C TYR A 208 -15.32 -19.49 -2.01
N LEU A 209 -14.45 -19.92 -1.11
CA LEU A 209 -13.37 -20.86 -1.43
C LEU A 209 -13.87 -22.26 -1.77
N GLY A 210 -15.03 -22.65 -1.25
CA GLY A 210 -15.73 -23.87 -1.64
C GLY A 210 -16.27 -23.84 -3.08
N THR A 211 -16.25 -22.69 -3.76
CA THR A 211 -16.81 -22.50 -5.11
C THR A 211 -15.77 -21.95 -6.09
N ILE A 212 -15.89 -20.70 -6.50
CA ILE A 212 -15.13 -20.02 -7.57
C ILE A 212 -13.67 -19.75 -7.14
N GLY A 213 -13.40 -19.72 -5.84
CA GLY A 213 -12.07 -19.48 -5.29
C GLY A 213 -11.19 -20.73 -5.15
N ARG A 214 -11.72 -21.93 -5.42
CA ARG A 214 -11.07 -23.20 -5.06
C ARG A 214 -9.70 -23.40 -5.71
N ASP A 215 -9.58 -23.03 -6.99
CA ASP A 215 -8.37 -23.23 -7.78
C ASP A 215 -7.43 -22.02 -7.72
N LYS A 216 -7.76 -21.01 -6.91
CA LYS A 216 -6.95 -19.79 -6.80
C LYS A 216 -5.82 -20.00 -5.79
N VAL A 217 -4.61 -19.96 -6.30
CA VAL A 217 -3.38 -20.12 -5.53
C VAL A 217 -2.56 -18.83 -5.47
N GLY A 218 -1.79 -18.71 -4.40
CA GLY A 218 -0.78 -17.66 -4.19
C GLY A 218 0.58 -18.05 -4.76
N PHE A 219 1.63 -17.50 -4.17
CA PHE A 219 3.02 -17.63 -4.59
C PHE A 219 3.87 -18.45 -3.62
N THR A 220 3.46 -18.54 -2.35
CA THR A 220 4.20 -19.34 -1.37
C THR A 220 4.01 -20.84 -1.66
N PRO A 221 5.08 -21.65 -1.76
CA PRO A 221 4.94 -23.10 -1.84
C PRO A 221 4.23 -23.68 -0.62
N ALA A 222 3.32 -24.62 -0.84
CA ALA A 222 2.62 -25.34 0.21
C ALA A 222 3.55 -26.36 0.88
N SER A 223 3.38 -26.55 2.19
CA SER A 223 4.12 -27.57 2.94
C SER A 223 3.86 -28.96 2.37
N GLY A 224 4.92 -29.69 2.03
CA GLY A 224 4.81 -31.05 1.46
C GLY A 224 4.68 -31.11 -0.06
N ALA A 225 4.86 -29.99 -0.78
CA ALA A 225 5.02 -30.01 -2.23
C ALA A 225 6.23 -30.89 -2.63
N SER A 226 5.99 -31.90 -3.46
CA SER A 226 7.03 -32.73 -4.05
C SER A 226 7.73 -31.98 -5.20
N ALA A 227 8.99 -32.31 -5.48
CA ALA A 227 9.85 -31.59 -6.43
C ALA A 227 9.36 -31.54 -7.90
N GLY A 228 8.24 -32.20 -8.23
CA GLY A 228 7.71 -32.31 -9.59
C GLY A 228 6.64 -31.26 -9.98
N GLU A 229 5.84 -30.79 -9.02
CA GLU A 229 4.90 -29.68 -9.23
C GLU A 229 4.73 -28.91 -7.91
N PRO A 230 5.20 -27.64 -7.82
CA PRO A 230 5.02 -26.85 -6.62
C PRO A 230 3.53 -26.57 -6.43
N GLN A 231 2.92 -27.26 -5.47
CA GLN A 231 1.62 -26.85 -4.95
C GLN A 231 1.82 -25.53 -4.23
N TYR A 232 1.04 -24.51 -4.58
CA TYR A 232 1.08 -23.19 -3.94
C TYR A 232 -0.02 -23.06 -2.91
N VAL A 233 0.17 -22.17 -1.94
CA VAL A 233 -0.85 -21.89 -0.91
C VAL A 233 -2.15 -21.42 -1.55
N GLY A 234 -3.22 -22.18 -1.34
CA GLY A 234 -4.57 -21.82 -1.77
C GLY A 234 -5.33 -21.04 -0.70
N GLY A 235 -6.66 -21.04 -0.82
CA GLY A 235 -7.52 -20.52 0.23
C GLY A 235 -7.38 -19.00 0.44
N VAL A 236 -7.65 -18.55 1.67
CA VAL A 236 -7.68 -17.12 1.99
C VAL A 236 -6.30 -16.48 1.90
N ARG A 237 -5.27 -17.23 2.28
CA ARG A 237 -3.87 -16.83 2.17
C ARG A 237 -3.45 -16.69 0.70
N GLY A 238 -3.84 -17.64 -0.15
CA GLY A 238 -3.62 -17.52 -1.60
C GLY A 238 -4.30 -16.28 -2.20
N LEU A 239 -5.56 -16.01 -1.85
CA LEU A 239 -6.26 -14.80 -2.31
C LEU A 239 -5.58 -13.50 -1.85
N LEU A 240 -5.10 -13.47 -0.61
CA LEU A 240 -4.34 -12.36 -0.06
C LEU A 240 -3.06 -12.11 -0.85
N GLU A 241 -2.22 -13.14 -1.05
CA GLU A 241 -0.94 -13.01 -1.75
C GLU A 241 -1.10 -12.46 -3.17
N ARG A 242 -2.14 -12.91 -3.88
CA ARG A 242 -2.48 -12.40 -5.21
C ARG A 242 -2.77 -10.92 -5.20
N ASN A 243 -3.53 -10.43 -4.22
CA ASN A 243 -3.84 -9.01 -4.10
C ASN A 243 -2.64 -8.19 -3.65
N THR A 244 -1.83 -8.68 -2.70
CA THR A 244 -0.58 -8.02 -2.29
C THR A 244 0.34 -7.84 -3.49
N MET A 245 0.53 -8.88 -4.31
CA MET A 245 1.33 -8.79 -5.55
C MET A 245 0.74 -7.78 -6.54
N ARG A 246 -0.58 -7.80 -6.79
CA ARG A 246 -1.21 -6.85 -7.71
C ARG A 246 -1.05 -5.39 -7.27
N TYR A 247 -1.08 -5.10 -5.98
CA TYR A 247 -0.81 -3.75 -5.46
C TYR A 247 0.65 -3.34 -5.66
N TYR A 248 1.61 -4.24 -5.39
CA TYR A 248 3.01 -3.97 -5.69
C TYR A 248 3.24 -3.70 -7.18
N LEU A 249 2.68 -4.54 -8.06
CA LEU A 249 2.79 -4.36 -9.51
C LEU A 249 2.13 -3.05 -9.97
N ALA A 250 1.06 -2.59 -9.31
CA ALA A 250 0.47 -1.29 -9.58
C ALA A 250 1.40 -0.13 -9.22
N ILE A 251 2.09 -0.22 -8.09
CA ILE A 251 3.09 0.76 -7.67
C ILE A 251 4.24 0.80 -8.68
N ASP A 252 4.82 -0.36 -9.04
CA ASP A 252 5.91 -0.41 -10.04
C ASP A 252 5.45 0.09 -11.42
N ALA A 253 4.26 -0.30 -11.88
CA ALA A 253 3.72 0.16 -13.15
C ALA A 253 3.53 1.69 -13.17
N TYR A 254 3.01 2.27 -12.10
CA TYR A 254 2.87 3.72 -11.96
C TYR A 254 4.22 4.43 -11.99
N LEU A 255 5.19 3.99 -11.18
CA LEU A 255 6.53 4.59 -11.12
C LEU A 255 7.28 4.48 -12.45
N GLY A 256 7.16 3.35 -13.14
CA GLY A 256 7.81 3.10 -14.44
C GLY A 256 7.16 3.80 -15.64
N THR A 257 6.07 4.55 -15.42
CA THR A 257 5.29 5.20 -16.50
C THR A 257 4.85 6.62 -16.14
N LEU A 258 5.62 7.31 -15.30
CA LEU A 258 5.30 8.68 -14.89
C LEU A 258 5.29 9.67 -16.06
N ASP A 259 6.12 9.44 -17.06
CA ASP A 259 6.25 10.23 -18.30
C ASP A 259 5.43 9.65 -19.47
N LYS A 260 4.75 8.52 -19.26
CA LYS A 260 3.97 7.85 -20.32
C LYS A 260 2.48 8.16 -20.22
N PRO A 261 1.75 8.07 -21.33
CA PRO A 261 0.30 8.17 -21.29
C PRO A 261 -0.31 6.97 -20.55
N LEU A 262 -1.55 7.16 -20.09
CA LEU A 262 -2.22 6.25 -19.17
C LEU A 262 -2.51 4.86 -19.76
N ASP A 263 -2.74 4.76 -21.07
CA ASP A 263 -2.89 3.50 -21.78
C ASP A 263 -1.63 2.62 -21.69
N GLN A 264 -0.43 3.22 -21.78
CA GLN A 264 0.83 2.50 -21.58
C GLN A 264 1.00 2.04 -20.13
N ARG A 265 0.51 2.82 -19.16
CA ARG A 265 0.50 2.41 -17.74
C ARG A 265 -0.40 1.21 -17.50
N LEU A 266 -1.60 1.22 -18.07
CA LEU A 266 -2.54 0.09 -18.02
C LEU A 266 -1.94 -1.17 -18.66
N ALA A 267 -1.35 -1.01 -19.85
CA ALA A 267 -0.66 -2.08 -20.55
C ALA A 267 0.47 -2.67 -19.69
N ARG A 268 1.35 -1.83 -19.13
CA ARG A 268 2.46 -2.28 -18.28
C ARG A 268 1.97 -3.07 -17.07
N TRP A 269 0.93 -2.59 -16.38
CA TRP A 269 0.37 -3.32 -15.24
C TRP A 269 -0.18 -4.68 -15.65
N PHE A 270 -0.93 -4.75 -16.74
CA PHE A 270 -1.48 -6.00 -17.26
C PHE A 270 -0.36 -6.98 -17.63
N ASP A 271 0.59 -6.53 -18.45
CA ASP A 271 1.70 -7.35 -18.90
C ASP A 271 2.55 -7.85 -17.70
N ALA A 272 2.66 -7.06 -16.63
CA ALA A 272 3.33 -7.48 -15.40
C ALA A 272 2.53 -8.55 -14.61
N THR A 273 1.20 -8.50 -14.61
CA THR A 273 0.38 -9.57 -14.01
C THR A 273 0.45 -10.87 -14.80
N GLU A 274 0.55 -10.78 -16.12
CA GLU A 274 0.63 -11.95 -17.01
C GLU A 274 1.99 -12.67 -16.98
N GLN A 275 2.99 -12.12 -16.30
CA GLN A 275 4.22 -12.87 -15.94
C GLN A 275 3.95 -13.96 -14.90
N TYR A 276 2.81 -13.90 -14.22
CA TYR A 276 2.39 -14.87 -13.21
C TYR A 276 1.00 -15.42 -13.52
N PRO A 277 0.78 -16.06 -14.68
CA PRO A 277 -0.57 -16.34 -15.17
C PRO A 277 -1.31 -17.34 -14.28
N GLN A 278 -0.63 -18.33 -13.69
CA GLN A 278 -1.23 -19.28 -12.76
C GLN A 278 -1.85 -18.58 -11.54
N GLN A 279 -1.18 -17.55 -11.02
CA GLN A 279 -1.61 -16.81 -9.84
C GLN A 279 -2.52 -15.64 -10.21
N LEU A 280 -2.18 -14.83 -11.22
CA LEU A 280 -2.75 -13.50 -11.39
C LEU A 280 -3.67 -13.32 -12.58
N HIS A 281 -3.62 -14.20 -13.60
CA HIS A 281 -4.48 -14.11 -14.76
C HIS A 281 -5.96 -14.21 -14.36
N GLU A 282 -6.79 -13.35 -14.95
CA GLU A 282 -8.24 -13.30 -14.65
C GLU A 282 -9.11 -12.92 -15.84
N VAL A 283 -8.59 -12.11 -16.78
CA VAL A 283 -9.33 -11.57 -17.92
C VAL A 283 -8.37 -11.35 -19.09
N ASP A 284 -8.92 -11.35 -20.30
CA ASP A 284 -8.15 -11.03 -21.50
C ASP A 284 -7.70 -9.55 -21.53
N ARG A 285 -6.59 -9.30 -22.22
CA ARG A 285 -5.99 -7.95 -22.34
C ARG A 285 -6.96 -6.92 -22.87
N ALA A 286 -7.67 -7.24 -23.95
CA ALA A 286 -8.64 -6.34 -24.56
C ALA A 286 -9.79 -5.99 -23.60
N ALA A 287 -10.29 -6.99 -22.86
CA ALA A 287 -11.35 -6.81 -21.87
C ALA A 287 -10.88 -5.91 -20.71
N TYR A 288 -9.66 -6.13 -20.20
CA TYR A 288 -9.06 -5.27 -19.19
C TYR A 288 -8.93 -3.82 -19.66
N LEU A 289 -8.29 -3.59 -20.82
CA LEU A 289 -8.03 -2.24 -21.32
C LEU A 289 -9.33 -1.48 -21.61
N GLN A 290 -10.33 -2.14 -22.22
CA GLN A 290 -11.62 -1.54 -22.51
C GLN A 290 -12.37 -1.15 -21.22
N MET A 291 -12.38 -2.05 -20.23
CA MET A 291 -12.98 -1.79 -18.92
C MET A 291 -12.30 -0.58 -18.25
N LYS A 292 -10.96 -0.56 -18.22
CA LYS A 292 -10.18 0.49 -17.57
C LYS A 292 -10.31 1.84 -18.23
N ALA A 293 -10.36 1.90 -19.57
CA ALA A 293 -10.58 3.16 -20.28
C ALA A 293 -11.87 3.88 -19.83
N LYS A 294 -12.96 3.13 -19.67
CA LYS A 294 -14.25 3.68 -19.20
C LYS A 294 -14.23 4.09 -17.72
N GLU A 295 -13.60 3.29 -16.87
CA GLU A 295 -13.43 3.60 -15.44
C GLU A 295 -12.60 4.88 -15.24
N ILE A 296 -11.55 5.05 -16.04
CA ILE A 296 -10.70 6.25 -16.04
C ILE A 296 -11.45 7.47 -16.56
N GLN A 297 -12.17 7.35 -17.68
CA GLN A 297 -12.95 8.46 -18.23
C GLN A 297 -13.93 8.99 -17.18
N ARG A 298 -14.58 8.08 -16.44
CA ARG A 298 -15.46 8.43 -15.32
C ARG A 298 -14.72 9.13 -14.19
N GLN A 299 -13.53 8.63 -13.81
CA GLN A 299 -12.70 9.24 -12.77
C GLN A 299 -12.23 10.66 -13.13
N GLN A 300 -11.96 10.91 -14.41
CA GLN A 300 -11.56 12.23 -14.91
C GLN A 300 -12.74 13.21 -15.02
N ALA A 301 -13.93 12.73 -15.37
CA ALA A 301 -15.14 13.55 -15.46
C ALA A 301 -15.66 14.04 -14.10
N ALA A 302 -15.24 13.40 -13.01
CA ALA A 302 -15.58 13.77 -11.64
C ALA A 302 -14.54 14.69 -10.98
N ARG A 303 -13.52 15.15 -11.74
CA ARG A 303 -12.52 16.13 -11.28
C ARG A 303 -13.03 17.56 -11.37
#